data_AF-A0AAD5J7L3-F1
#
_entry.id   AF-A0AAD5J7L3-F1
#
_cell.length_a   1.000
_cell.length_b   1.000
_cell.length_c   1.000
_cell.angle_alpha   90.00
_cell.angle_beta   90.00
_cell.angle_gamma   90.00
#
_symmetry.space_group_name_H-M   'P 1'
#
loop_
_entity.id
_entity.type
_entity.pdbx_description
1 polymer ?
#
loop_
_entity_poly.entity_id
_entity_poly.type
_entity_poly.pdbx_seq_one_letter_code
_entity_poly.pdbx_strand_id
1 'polypeptide(L)'
;MRQLKVQQSQVSLKENYSSWAKPDSDEPPPWASGEGKDTSQQGFEIPFFVYLLASAVTAIAAIGSIFEYVNQRPAFGILNSDSIFYAPLLGFFAFTGIPTSAFLWFKSVQAANKEAEEQDKRDGYL
;
A
#
# COMPACT_ATOMS: atom_id res chain seq x y z
N MET A 1 -51.58 17.97 -16.86
CA MET A 1 -50.32 18.75 -16.77
C MET A 1 -49.23 18.15 -15.86
N ARG A 2 -49.54 17.33 -14.83
CA ARG A 2 -48.48 16.73 -13.98
C ARG A 2 -47.61 15.67 -14.68
N GLN A 3 -48.19 14.91 -15.62
CA GLN A 3 -47.48 13.84 -16.33
C GLN A 3 -46.42 14.35 -17.32
N LEU A 4 -46.62 15.52 -17.92
CA LEU A 4 -45.66 16.12 -18.85
C LEU A 4 -44.39 16.60 -18.13
N LYS A 5 -44.51 17.12 -16.90
CA LYS A 5 -43.36 17.60 -16.11
C LYS A 5 -42.47 16.47 -15.62
N VAL A 6 -43.04 15.30 -15.30
CA VAL A 6 -42.28 14.11 -14.92
C VAL A 6 -41.55 13.53 -16.12
N GLN A 7 -42.19 13.47 -17.29
CA GLN A 7 -41.57 12.99 -18.53
C GLN A 7 -40.40 13.90 -18.94
N GLN A 8 -40.58 15.22 -18.87
CA GLN A 8 -39.55 16.20 -19.24
C GLN A 8 -38.38 16.21 -18.25
N SER A 9 -38.65 16.01 -16.95
CA SER A 9 -37.60 15.85 -15.93
C SER A 9 -36.79 14.55 -16.12
N GLN A 10 -37.43 13.46 -16.56
CA GLN A 10 -36.75 12.20 -16.86
C GLN A 10 -35.91 12.26 -18.14
N VAL A 11 -36.37 12.99 -19.17
CA VAL A 11 -35.60 13.24 -20.40
C VAL A 11 -34.38 14.13 -20.10
N SER A 12 -34.56 15.18 -19.30
CA SER A 12 -33.46 16.07 -18.89
C SER A 12 -32.41 15.36 -18.02
N LEU A 13 -32.81 14.37 -17.19
CA LEU A 13 -31.86 13.56 -16.43
C LEU A 13 -31.11 12.58 -17.34
N LYS A 14 -31.81 11.88 -18.25
CA LYS A 14 -31.19 10.93 -19.21
C LYS A 14 -30.16 11.59 -20.14
N GLU A 15 -30.32 12.87 -20.48
CA GLU A 15 -29.35 13.63 -21.27
C GLU A 15 -28.17 14.19 -20.45
N ASN A 16 -28.28 14.25 -19.12
CA ASN A 16 -27.25 14.82 -18.24
C ASN A 16 -26.27 13.77 -17.69
N TYR A 17 -26.60 12.48 -17.77
CA TYR A 17 -25.67 11.42 -17.39
C TYR A 17 -24.64 11.18 -18.50
N SER A 18 -23.36 11.10 -18.10
CA SER A 18 -22.27 10.62 -18.94
C SER A 18 -22.59 9.24 -19.52
N SER A 19 -22.02 8.90 -20.68
CA SER A 19 -22.32 7.67 -21.41
C SER A 19 -22.12 6.39 -20.58
N TRP A 20 -21.11 6.35 -19.70
CA TRP A 20 -20.85 5.26 -18.75
C TRP A 20 -21.83 5.18 -17.57
N ALA A 21 -22.53 6.27 -17.22
CA ALA A 21 -23.43 6.32 -16.06
C ALA A 21 -24.87 5.90 -16.40
N LYS A 22 -25.12 5.49 -17.65
CA LYS A 22 -26.44 5.02 -18.08
C LYS A 22 -26.66 3.59 -17.57
N PRO A 23 -27.87 3.26 -17.07
CA PRO A 23 -28.16 1.95 -16.48
C PRO A 23 -28.01 0.76 -17.44
N ASP A 24 -28.01 1.03 -18.76
CA ASP A 24 -27.82 0.02 -19.82
C ASP A 24 -26.46 0.19 -20.55
N SER A 25 -25.50 0.92 -19.96
CA SER A 25 -24.19 1.13 -20.58
C SER A 25 -23.21 0.01 -20.23
N ASP A 26 -22.67 -0.64 -21.26
CA ASP A 26 -21.52 -1.55 -21.14
C ASP A 26 -20.18 -0.78 -21.12
N GLU A 27 -20.20 0.55 -21.22
CA GLU A 27 -18.99 1.37 -21.16
C GLU A 27 -18.49 1.42 -19.71
N PRO A 28 -17.29 0.89 -19.41
CA PRO A 28 -16.75 0.96 -18.07
C PRO A 28 -16.59 2.44 -17.68
N PRO A 29 -16.83 2.78 -16.41
CA PRO A 29 -16.60 4.14 -15.96
C PRO A 29 -15.13 4.54 -16.17
N PRO A 30 -14.83 5.85 -16.23
CA PRO A 30 -13.50 6.33 -16.56
C PRO A 30 -12.42 5.85 -15.57
N TRP A 31 -12.78 5.60 -14.31
CA TRP A 31 -11.89 5.02 -13.30
C TRP A 31 -11.69 3.50 -13.43
N ALA A 32 -12.50 2.79 -14.23
CA ALA A 32 -12.33 1.37 -14.55
C ALA A 32 -11.83 1.15 -15.99
N SER A 33 -11.71 2.22 -16.77
CA SER A 33 -11.20 2.24 -18.15
C SER A 33 -9.68 2.04 -18.16
N GLY A 34 -9.20 0.86 -17.79
CA GLY A 34 -7.76 0.58 -17.71
C GLY A 34 -7.40 -0.73 -17.01
N GLU A 35 -8.32 -1.30 -16.23
CA GLU A 35 -8.07 -2.47 -15.37
C GLU A 35 -7.69 -3.75 -16.14
N GLY A 36 -7.89 -3.80 -17.46
CA GLY A 36 -7.64 -4.98 -18.31
C GLY A 36 -6.52 -4.85 -19.35
N LYS A 37 -5.83 -3.71 -19.45
CA LYS A 37 -4.75 -3.50 -20.43
C LYS A 37 -3.45 -3.21 -19.71
N ASP A 38 -2.77 -4.27 -19.27
CA ASP A 38 -1.30 -4.41 -19.27
C ASP A 38 -0.87 -5.47 -18.25
N THR A 39 -0.90 -6.74 -18.67
CA THR A 39 -0.27 -7.83 -17.91
C THR A 39 0.90 -8.44 -18.67
N SER A 40 1.42 -7.78 -19.72
CA SER A 40 2.37 -8.42 -20.64
C SER A 40 3.81 -7.92 -20.57
N GLN A 41 4.16 -6.91 -19.78
CA GLN A 41 5.56 -6.46 -19.68
C GLN A 41 5.90 -5.86 -18.32
N GLN A 42 5.96 -6.68 -17.27
CA GLN A 42 6.64 -6.28 -16.04
C GLN A 42 7.60 -7.39 -15.66
N GLY A 43 8.90 -7.08 -15.76
CA GLY A 43 9.91 -7.84 -15.04
C GLY A 43 9.50 -7.92 -13.56
N PHE A 44 9.95 -8.97 -12.87
CA PHE A 44 9.62 -9.19 -11.47
C PHE A 44 10.06 -8.00 -10.61
N GLU A 45 9.17 -7.03 -10.41
CA GLU A 45 9.37 -5.86 -9.57
C GLU A 45 8.58 -6.09 -8.28
N ILE A 46 9.25 -5.97 -7.14
CA ILE A 46 8.65 -6.25 -5.83
C ILE A 46 7.76 -5.06 -5.47
N PRO A 47 6.47 -5.26 -5.14
CA PRO A 47 5.56 -4.17 -4.81
C PRO A 47 6.00 -3.37 -3.59
N PHE A 48 5.70 -2.06 -3.57
CA PHE A 48 6.12 -1.17 -2.47
C PHE A 48 5.71 -1.67 -1.08
N PHE A 49 4.51 -2.25 -0.95
CA PHE A 49 3.96 -2.68 0.34
C PHE A 49 4.76 -3.83 0.96
N VAL A 50 5.45 -4.64 0.15
CA VAL A 50 6.32 -5.72 0.64
C VAL A 50 7.53 -5.13 1.35
N TYR A 51 8.18 -4.13 0.75
CA TYR A 51 9.27 -3.39 1.38
C TYR A 51 8.81 -2.65 2.65
N LEU A 52 7.62 -2.05 2.62
CA LEU A 52 7.06 -1.34 3.76
C LEU A 52 6.76 -2.28 4.93
N LEU A 53 6.16 -3.44 4.66
CA LEU A 53 5.85 -4.44 5.68
C LEU A 53 7.12 -5.04 6.26
N ALA A 54 8.10 -5.39 5.42
CA ALA A 54 9.40 -5.88 5.87
C ALA A 54 10.12 -4.83 6.74
N SER A 55 10.06 -3.56 6.35
CA SER A 55 10.58 -2.44 7.15
C SER A 55 9.90 -2.36 8.52
N ALA A 56 8.57 -2.35 8.55
CA ALA A 56 7.80 -2.21 9.78
C ALA A 56 8.07 -3.34 10.77
N VAL A 57 8.05 -4.60 10.31
CA VAL A 57 8.35 -5.77 11.16
C VAL A 57 9.78 -5.69 11.70
N THR A 58 10.75 -5.33 10.85
CA THR A 58 12.16 -5.19 11.25
C THR A 58 12.35 -4.07 12.27
N ALA A 59 11.66 -2.93 12.09
CA ALA A 59 11.70 -1.81 13.04
C ALA A 59 11.12 -2.20 14.40
N ILE A 60 9.99 -2.90 14.42
CA ILE A 60 9.36 -3.40 15.66
C ILE A 60 10.32 -4.38 16.37
N ALA A 61 10.93 -5.31 15.64
CA ALA A 61 11.90 -6.24 16.21
C ALA A 61 13.12 -5.52 16.80
N ALA A 62 13.64 -4.51 16.11
CA ALA A 62 14.79 -3.72 16.57
C ALA A 62 14.46 -2.92 17.84
N ILE A 63 13.35 -2.19 17.85
CA ILE A 63 12.91 -1.38 19.01
C ILE A 63 12.55 -2.29 20.19
N GLY A 64 11.82 -3.37 19.94
CA GLY A 64 11.49 -4.35 20.96
C GLY A 64 12.74 -4.99 21.55
N SER A 65 13.78 -5.24 20.73
CA SER A 65 15.06 -5.77 21.22
C SER A 65 15.78 -4.80 22.16
N ILE A 66 15.76 -3.50 21.85
CA ILE A 66 16.31 -2.47 22.74
C ILE A 66 15.53 -2.42 24.05
N PHE A 67 14.19 -2.43 23.98
CA PHE A 67 13.34 -2.37 25.16
C PHE A 67 13.52 -3.61 26.06
N GLU A 68 13.61 -4.80 25.46
CA GLU A 68 13.84 -6.07 26.14
C GLU A 68 15.24 -6.12 26.79
N TYR A 69 16.25 -5.56 26.13
CA TYR A 69 17.58 -5.42 26.71
C TYR A 69 17.61 -4.42 27.89
N VAL A 70 16.91 -3.29 27.80
CA VAL A 70 16.92 -2.29 28.88
C VAL A 70 16.15 -2.77 30.11
N ASN A 71 14.99 -3.38 29.91
CA ASN A 71 14.12 -3.77 31.02
C ASN A 71 14.43 -5.15 31.58
N GLN A 72 15.29 -5.94 30.93
CA GLN A 72 15.60 -7.32 31.32
C GLN A 72 14.33 -8.16 31.54
N ARG A 73 13.29 -7.86 30.76
CA ARG A 73 12.00 -8.55 30.76
C ARG A 73 11.79 -9.08 29.34
N PRO A 74 11.80 -10.41 29.14
CA PRO A 74 11.69 -11.00 27.81
C PRO A 74 10.25 -10.83 27.29
N ALA A 75 10.00 -9.74 26.56
CA ALA A 75 8.69 -9.40 26.02
C ALA A 75 8.31 -10.34 24.87
N PHE A 76 9.31 -10.80 24.11
CA PHE A 76 9.11 -11.82 23.07
C PHE A 76 9.05 -13.24 23.64
N GLY A 77 9.55 -13.47 24.85
CA GLY A 77 9.49 -14.77 25.54
C GLY A 77 10.28 -15.90 24.86
N ILE A 78 11.11 -15.58 23.85
CA ILE A 78 11.87 -16.56 23.06
C ILE A 78 13.12 -17.03 23.82
N LEU A 79 13.77 -16.14 24.57
CA LEU A 79 14.94 -16.43 25.39
C LEU A 79 14.77 -15.89 26.81
N ASN A 80 15.31 -16.61 27.78
CA ASN A 80 15.43 -16.12 29.16
C ASN A 80 16.56 -15.09 29.25
N SER A 81 16.39 -14.07 30.10
CA SER A 81 17.40 -13.02 30.33
C SER A 81 18.70 -13.55 30.94
N ASP A 82 18.67 -14.73 31.57
CA ASP A 82 19.84 -15.40 32.14
C ASP A 82 20.66 -16.21 31.10
N SER A 83 20.22 -16.20 29.82
CA SER A 83 20.91 -16.89 28.74
C SER A 83 22.08 -16.08 28.21
N ILE A 84 23.22 -16.73 27.98
CA ILE A 84 24.41 -16.11 27.38
C ILE A 84 24.16 -15.59 25.95
N PHE A 85 23.12 -16.09 25.28
CA PHE A 85 22.72 -15.66 23.93
C PHE A 85 21.73 -14.49 23.93
N TYR A 86 21.22 -14.07 25.10
CA TYR A 86 20.21 -13.02 25.22
C TYR A 86 20.71 -11.68 24.67
N ALA A 87 21.81 -11.16 25.23
CA ALA A 87 22.37 -9.88 24.80
C ALA A 87 22.89 -9.88 23.35
N PRO A 88 23.61 -10.91 22.86
CA PRO A 88 24.03 -10.98 21.46
C PRO A 88 22.87 -10.99 20.46
N LEU A 89 21.78 -11.73 20.73
CA LEU A 89 20.62 -11.81 19.83
C LEU A 89 19.90 -10.46 19.75
N LEU A 90 19.62 -9.84 20.90
CA LEU A 90 18.98 -8.53 20.97
C LEU A 90 19.84 -7.45 20.31
N GLY A 91 21.15 -7.49 20.55
CA GLY A 91 22.12 -6.62 19.92
C GLY A 91 22.14 -6.75 18.40
N PHE A 92 22.04 -7.97 17.87
CA PHE A 92 21.95 -8.20 16.42
C PHE A 92 20.73 -7.52 15.81
N PHE A 93 19.55 -7.70 16.39
CA PHE A 93 18.32 -7.08 15.90
C PHE A 93 18.33 -5.55 16.05
N ALA A 94 18.86 -5.02 17.14
CA ALA A 94 18.98 -3.58 17.31
C ALA A 94 19.96 -2.95 16.31
N PHE A 95 21.15 -3.55 16.16
CA PHE A 95 22.23 -3.02 15.33
C PHE A 95 21.95 -3.16 13.84
N THR A 96 21.41 -4.29 13.40
CA THR A 96 21.10 -4.53 11.98
C THR A 96 19.70 -4.06 11.61
N GLY A 97 18.73 -4.11 12.53
CA GLY A 97 17.33 -3.84 12.24
C GLY A 97 17.01 -2.36 12.05
N ILE A 98 17.63 -1.45 12.80
CA ILE A 98 17.44 0.00 12.59
C ILE A 98 17.89 0.44 11.18
N PRO A 99 19.14 0.20 10.74
CA PRO A 99 19.55 0.61 9.41
C PRO A 99 18.79 -0.13 8.30
N THR A 100 18.50 -1.44 8.49
CA THR A 100 17.74 -2.22 7.50
C THR A 100 16.30 -1.71 7.35
N SER A 101 15.61 -1.43 8.45
CA SER A 101 14.24 -0.90 8.40
C SER A 101 14.19 0.47 7.73
N ALA A 102 15.12 1.37 8.05
CA ALA A 102 15.22 2.68 7.39
C ALA A 102 15.48 2.54 5.88
N PHE A 103 16.39 1.64 5.48
CA PHE A 103 16.68 1.35 4.08
C PHE A 103 15.45 0.81 3.33
N LEU A 104 14.76 -0.18 3.92
CA LEU A 104 13.56 -0.78 3.35
C LEU A 104 12.40 0.21 3.24
N TRP A 105 12.22 1.09 4.24
CA TRP A 105 11.25 2.17 4.19
C TRP A 105 11.54 3.12 3.03
N PHE A 106 12.79 3.56 2.88
CA PHE A 106 13.18 4.43 1.78
C PHE A 106 12.98 3.78 0.40
N LYS A 107 13.24 2.47 0.30
CA LYS A 107 12.91 1.69 -0.90
C LYS A 107 11.41 1.62 -1.17
N SER A 108 10.59 1.42 -0.14
CA SER A 108 9.14 1.41 -0.29
C SER A 108 8.59 2.77 -0.77
N VAL A 109 9.11 3.88 -0.26
CA VAL A 109 8.67 5.22 -0.67
C VAL A 109 9.01 5.47 -2.14
N GLN A 110 10.21 5.09 -2.58
CA GLN A 110 10.59 5.21 -3.99
C GLN A 110 9.74 4.33 -4.91
N ALA A 111 9.48 3.08 -4.51
CA ALA A 111 8.61 2.19 -5.28
C ALA A 111 7.19 2.74 -5.37
N ALA A 112 6.62 3.24 -4.26
CA ALA A 112 5.30 3.84 -4.24
C ALA A 112 5.21 5.09 -5.13
N ASN A 113 6.21 5.98 -5.08
CA ASN A 113 6.24 7.17 -5.94
C ASN A 113 6.35 6.78 -7.43
N LYS A 114 7.17 5.78 -7.76
CA LYS A 114 7.29 5.28 -9.14
C LYS A 114 5.96 4.69 -9.63
N GLU A 115 5.31 3.86 -8.82
CA GLU A 115 4.00 3.27 -9.16
C GLU A 115 2.93 4.36 -9.34
N ALA A 116 2.95 5.42 -8.52
CA ALA A 116 2.06 6.57 -8.66
C ALA A 116 2.32 7.36 -9.95
N GLU A 117 3.58 7.65 -10.29
CA GLU A 117 3.93 8.31 -11.55
C GLU A 117 3.53 7.49 -12.79
N GLU A 118 3.63 6.16 -12.70
CA GLU A 118 3.16 5.26 -13.77
C GLU A 118 1.64 5.26 -13.90
N GLN A 119 0.91 5.36 -12.78
CA GLN A 119 -0.55 5.50 -12.79
C GLN A 119 -0.99 6.86 -13.33
N ASP A 120 -0.39 7.97 -12.89
CA ASP A 120 -0.71 9.31 -13.39
C ASP A 120 -0.52 9.41 -14.92
N LYS A 121 0.56 8.81 -15.45
CA LYS A 121 0.80 8.72 -16.90
C LYS A 121 -0.25 7.90 -17.64
N ARG A 122 -0.74 6.81 -17.03
CA ARG A 122 -1.82 5.98 -17.61
C ARG A 122 -3.15 6.72 -17.59
N ASP A 123 -3.40 7.49 -16.55
CA ASP A 123 -4.60 8.30 -16.36
C ASP A 123 -4.57 9.60 -17.18
N GLY A 124 -3.44 9.91 -17.83
CA GLY A 124 -3.28 11.06 -18.73
C GLY A 124 -3.06 12.39 -18.03
N TYR A 125 -2.72 12.37 -16.73
CA TYR A 125 -2.30 13.54 -15.99
C TYR A 125 -0.78 13.74 -16.21
N LEU A 126 -0.39 14.94 -16.67
CA LEU A 126 1.00 15.42 -16.78
C LEU A 126 1.30 16.43 -15.67
#